data_AF-A0A1Y4LEY7-F1
#
_entry.id   AF-A0A1Y4LEY7-F1
#
_cell.length_a   1.000
_cell.length_b   1.000
_cell.length_c   1.000
_cell.angle_alpha   90.00
_cell.angle_beta   90.00
_cell.angle_gamma   90.00
#
_symmetry.space_group_name_H-M   'P 1'
#
loop_
_entity.id
_entity.type
_entity.pdbx_description
1 polymer ?
#
loop_
_entity_poly.entity_id
_entity_poly.type
_entity_poly.pdbx_seq_one_letter_code
_entity_poly.pdbx_strand_id
1 'polypeptide(L)'
;MVHSTGVAQPDPEAFCRQWDRPGVDACVHAFVAEDRIVQTLPWNWRGWHAGRGTLGSANNTHISFECCEPAGHTYQGGTMVGYDPEKNQGYFKKIYENAVDLCARLCRDYALDPLEPGVVLCHAEGFQQGIASNHADVLHWWPRHGVDMDDFRRAIRDRLEEKEEDAVTQEQFNAMLEEALRQREQLPPSGWSQAARTWAEGAGIVAGSPDGTKRYRAFATREETVQMLHAVFGQTP
;
A
#
# COMPACT_ATOMS: atom_id res chain seq x y z
N MET A 1 2.45 4.00 -15.88
CA MET A 1 3.31 4.91 -16.65
C MET A 1 3.64 6.10 -15.79
N VAL A 2 4.92 6.24 -15.42
CA VAL A 2 5.42 7.39 -14.67
C VAL A 2 5.72 8.54 -15.62
N HIS A 3 5.33 9.74 -15.23
CA HIS A 3 5.62 10.99 -15.92
C HIS A 3 6.27 11.99 -14.97
N SER A 4 6.76 13.09 -15.50
CA SER A 4 7.02 14.30 -14.70
C SER A 4 6.41 15.51 -15.39
N THR A 5 6.06 16.51 -14.57
CA THR A 5 5.18 17.61 -15.00
C THR A 5 5.75 18.47 -16.13
N GLY A 6 7.05 18.39 -16.43
CA GLY A 6 7.69 19.15 -17.50
C GLY A 6 7.66 20.66 -17.26
N VAL A 7 7.49 21.07 -16.00
CA VAL A 7 7.41 22.45 -15.55
C VAL A 7 7.79 22.52 -14.08
N ALA A 8 8.51 23.57 -13.69
CA ALA A 8 8.95 23.86 -12.33
C ALA A 8 7.76 24.24 -11.42
N GLN A 9 6.94 23.26 -11.09
CA GLN A 9 5.73 23.41 -10.28
C GLN A 9 5.64 22.27 -9.27
N PRO A 10 6.13 22.48 -8.03
CA PRO A 10 6.13 21.45 -7.00
C PRO A 10 4.77 21.24 -6.33
N ASP A 11 3.83 22.20 -6.44
CA ASP A 11 2.52 22.11 -5.80
C ASP A 11 1.49 21.42 -6.70
N PRO A 12 1.02 20.21 -6.36
CA PRO A 12 0.06 19.47 -7.18
C PRO A 12 -1.29 20.19 -7.31
N GLU A 13 -1.63 21.10 -6.38
CA GLU A 13 -2.87 21.89 -6.47
C GLU A 13 -2.90 22.82 -7.68
N ALA A 14 -1.73 23.22 -8.21
CA ALA A 14 -1.66 23.99 -9.45
C ALA A 14 -2.29 23.21 -10.62
N PHE A 15 -2.10 21.90 -10.67
CA PHE A 15 -2.67 21.02 -11.69
C PHE A 15 -4.09 20.59 -11.35
N CYS A 16 -4.38 20.26 -10.09
CA CYS A 16 -5.72 19.87 -9.65
C CYS A 16 -6.76 20.97 -9.93
N ARG A 17 -6.38 22.25 -9.77
CA ARG A 17 -7.25 23.39 -10.12
C ARG A 17 -7.55 23.51 -11.62
N GLN A 18 -6.75 22.89 -12.49
CA GLN A 18 -6.97 22.86 -13.93
C GLN A 18 -7.81 21.66 -14.37
N TRP A 19 -7.97 20.65 -13.51
CA TRP A 19 -8.74 19.46 -13.80
C TRP A 19 -10.21 19.78 -14.10
N ASP A 20 -10.81 19.02 -15.02
CA ASP A 20 -12.22 19.14 -15.44
C ASP A 20 -12.62 20.54 -15.92
N ARG A 21 -11.70 21.22 -16.63
CA ARG A 21 -11.96 22.52 -17.25
C ARG A 21 -12.08 22.42 -18.77
N PRO A 22 -12.97 23.22 -19.40
CA PRO A 22 -13.04 23.31 -20.85
C PRO A 22 -11.68 23.63 -21.47
N GLY A 23 -11.27 22.87 -22.49
CA GLY A 23 -10.01 23.05 -23.21
C GLY A 23 -8.80 22.32 -22.59
N VAL A 24 -9.00 21.53 -21.53
CA VAL A 24 -7.97 20.63 -21.00
C VAL A 24 -8.20 19.22 -21.56
N ASP A 25 -7.32 18.81 -22.47
CA ASP A 25 -7.44 17.54 -23.22
C ASP A 25 -6.48 16.44 -22.70
N ALA A 26 -5.91 16.63 -21.51
CA ALA A 26 -4.99 15.70 -20.88
C ALA A 26 -5.37 15.43 -19.42
N CYS A 27 -5.20 14.19 -18.98
CA CYS A 27 -5.61 13.78 -17.64
C CYS A 27 -4.81 12.55 -17.16
N VAL A 28 -4.38 12.57 -15.89
CA VAL A 28 -3.59 11.54 -15.22
C VAL A 28 -4.28 11.03 -13.96
N HIS A 29 -3.90 9.86 -13.46
CA HIS A 29 -4.56 9.27 -12.29
C HIS A 29 -4.13 9.88 -10.96
N ALA A 30 -2.89 10.36 -10.86
CA ALA A 30 -2.43 11.06 -9.68
C ALA A 30 -1.29 12.04 -9.96
N PHE A 31 -1.07 12.94 -9.02
CA PHE A 31 0.13 13.74 -8.89
C PHE A 31 0.91 13.32 -7.65
N VAL A 32 2.21 13.12 -7.81
CA VAL A 32 3.16 12.79 -6.74
C VAL A 32 3.95 14.05 -6.40
N ALA A 33 3.75 14.55 -5.19
CA ALA A 33 4.46 15.70 -4.63
C ALA A 33 5.41 15.26 -3.50
N GLU A 34 6.20 16.19 -2.98
CA GLU A 34 7.17 15.93 -1.91
C GLU A 34 6.50 15.38 -0.64
N ASP A 35 5.34 15.90 -0.28
CA ASP A 35 4.67 15.66 1.00
C ASP A 35 3.39 14.82 0.89
N ARG A 36 2.88 14.58 -0.33
CA ARG A 36 1.61 13.88 -0.55
C ARG A 36 1.47 13.35 -1.97
N ILE A 37 0.50 12.45 -2.14
CA ILE A 37 0.03 11.96 -3.43
C ILE A 37 -1.44 12.34 -3.57
N VAL A 38 -1.81 13.01 -4.66
CA VAL A 38 -3.17 13.46 -4.93
C VAL A 38 -3.74 12.64 -6.08
N GLN A 39 -4.70 11.75 -5.79
CA GLN A 39 -5.41 11.00 -6.82
C GLN A 39 -6.47 11.89 -7.49
N THR A 40 -6.40 12.02 -8.81
CA THR A 40 -7.26 12.88 -9.64
C THR A 40 -8.19 12.09 -10.57
N LEU A 41 -7.91 10.81 -10.82
CA LEU A 41 -8.78 9.91 -11.58
C LEU A 41 -8.84 8.52 -10.92
N PRO A 42 -10.00 7.82 -10.92
CA PRO A 42 -10.07 6.44 -10.46
C PRO A 42 -9.11 5.53 -11.25
N TRP A 43 -8.39 4.65 -10.55
CA TRP A 43 -7.37 3.76 -11.14
C TRP A 43 -7.93 2.85 -12.25
N ASN A 44 -9.21 2.51 -12.18
CA ASN A 44 -9.92 1.69 -13.14
C ASN A 44 -10.57 2.47 -14.30
N TRP A 45 -10.26 3.77 -14.44
CA TRP A 45 -10.76 4.62 -15.53
C TRP A 45 -9.63 4.93 -16.51
N ARG A 46 -9.98 5.15 -17.77
CA ARG A 46 -9.03 5.52 -18.82
C ARG A 46 -8.60 6.98 -18.66
N GLY A 47 -7.28 7.21 -18.62
CA GLY A 47 -6.69 8.55 -18.67
C GLY A 47 -6.40 9.04 -20.09
N TRP A 48 -5.91 10.27 -20.22
CA TRP A 48 -5.43 10.90 -21.46
C TRP A 48 -4.04 11.49 -21.23
N HIS A 49 -3.05 10.63 -21.00
CA HIS A 49 -1.73 11.01 -20.50
C HIS A 49 -0.58 10.76 -21.49
N ALA A 50 -0.73 9.79 -22.40
CA ALA A 50 0.38 9.30 -23.23
C ALA A 50 0.30 9.71 -24.71
N GLY A 51 -0.75 10.41 -25.15
CA GLY A 51 -0.96 10.67 -26.58
C GLY A 51 -1.08 9.38 -27.41
N ARG A 52 -0.75 9.43 -28.71
CA ARG A 52 -0.81 8.29 -29.65
C ARG A 52 0.58 8.03 -30.24
N GLY A 53 1.04 6.79 -30.17
CA GLY A 53 2.22 6.30 -30.88
C GLY A 53 1.87 5.55 -32.17
N THR A 54 2.87 4.92 -32.79
CA THR A 54 2.74 4.18 -34.05
C THR A 54 1.97 2.87 -33.92
N LEU A 55 1.97 2.26 -32.73
CA LEU A 55 1.36 0.97 -32.42
C LEU A 55 0.14 1.07 -31.49
N GLY A 56 -0.15 2.25 -30.96
CA GLY A 56 -1.33 2.44 -30.09
C GLY A 56 -1.19 3.60 -29.14
N SER A 57 -1.86 3.50 -27.99
CA SER A 57 -1.82 4.50 -26.93
C SER A 57 -1.82 3.81 -25.57
N ALA A 58 -0.86 4.17 -24.72
CA ALA A 58 -0.78 3.69 -23.34
C ALA A 58 -1.98 4.15 -22.50
N ASN A 59 -2.74 5.14 -22.96
CA ASN A 59 -4.04 5.52 -22.36
C ASN A 59 -5.01 4.33 -22.26
N ASN A 60 -4.86 3.32 -23.13
CA ASN A 60 -5.74 2.16 -23.15
C ASN A 60 -5.24 0.99 -22.28
N THR A 61 -4.05 1.10 -21.69
CA THR A 61 -3.37 -0.02 -21.02
C THR A 61 -2.73 0.33 -19.69
N HIS A 62 -2.46 1.61 -19.39
CA HIS A 62 -1.70 2.02 -18.22
C HIS A 62 -2.45 2.99 -17.31
N ILE A 63 -2.24 2.80 -16.01
CA ILE A 63 -2.43 3.84 -14.99
C ILE A 63 -1.27 4.84 -15.10
N SER A 64 -1.53 6.12 -14.87
CA SER A 64 -0.54 7.20 -15.02
C SER A 64 -0.46 8.10 -13.80
N PHE A 65 0.74 8.59 -13.50
CA PHE A 65 0.92 9.63 -12.50
C PHE A 65 2.06 10.57 -12.88
N GLU A 66 1.95 11.81 -12.43
CA GLU A 66 2.90 12.89 -12.68
C GLU A 66 3.72 13.16 -11.43
N CYS A 67 5.05 13.03 -11.52
CA CYS A 67 5.96 13.52 -10.50
C CYS A 67 6.13 15.04 -10.64
N CYS A 68 5.72 15.81 -9.62
CA CYS A 68 5.85 17.26 -9.61
C CYS A 68 7.34 17.66 -9.56
N GLU A 69 7.81 18.37 -10.59
CA GLU A 69 9.19 18.86 -10.65
C GLU A 69 9.40 20.06 -9.69
N PRO A 70 10.60 20.21 -9.09
CA PRO A 70 10.84 21.26 -8.11
C PRO A 70 10.84 22.66 -8.74
N ALA A 71 10.71 23.69 -7.91
CA ALA A 71 10.90 25.06 -8.38
C ALA A 71 12.36 25.34 -8.78
N GLY A 72 12.59 26.45 -9.49
CA GLY A 72 13.96 26.98 -9.71
C GLY A 72 14.64 26.55 -11.01
N HIS A 73 13.93 25.87 -11.92
CA HIS A 73 14.38 25.62 -13.28
C HIS A 73 13.35 26.13 -14.30
N THR A 74 13.71 26.08 -15.59
CA THR A 74 12.82 26.39 -16.71
C THR A 74 13.03 25.38 -17.84
N TYR A 75 12.27 25.52 -18.92
CA TYR A 75 12.43 24.74 -20.14
C TYR A 75 12.75 25.63 -21.34
N GLN A 76 13.74 25.21 -22.13
CA GLN A 76 14.05 25.80 -23.43
C GLN A 76 14.13 24.69 -24.47
N GLY A 77 13.18 24.65 -25.42
CA GLY A 77 13.14 23.62 -26.46
C GLY A 77 13.09 22.19 -25.90
N GLY A 78 12.33 21.96 -24.82
CA GLY A 78 12.24 20.65 -24.15
C GLY A 78 13.44 20.30 -23.25
N THR A 79 14.44 21.16 -23.17
CA THR A 79 15.59 20.96 -22.27
C THR A 79 15.35 21.65 -20.93
N MET A 80 15.50 20.91 -19.84
CA MET A 80 15.46 21.45 -18.47
C MET A 80 16.73 22.28 -18.19
N VAL A 81 16.57 23.59 -18.04
CA VAL A 81 17.64 24.59 -17.87
C VAL A 81 17.62 25.16 -16.45
N GLY A 82 18.80 25.32 -15.84
CA GLY A 82 18.95 25.89 -14.50
C GLY A 82 18.71 24.90 -13.34
N TYR A 83 18.41 23.64 -13.66
CA TYR A 83 18.27 22.59 -12.66
C TYR A 83 19.61 22.17 -12.04
N ASP A 84 19.67 22.19 -10.71
CA ASP A 84 20.84 21.82 -9.90
C ASP A 84 20.53 20.53 -9.13
N PRO A 85 21.13 19.38 -9.48
CA PRO A 85 20.81 18.10 -8.84
C PRO A 85 21.26 18.03 -7.38
N GLU A 86 22.38 18.67 -7.01
CA GLU A 86 22.87 18.65 -5.63
C GLU A 86 21.92 19.41 -4.70
N LYS A 87 21.46 20.59 -5.12
CA LYS A 87 20.48 21.38 -4.33
C LYS A 87 19.12 20.70 -4.22
N ASN A 88 18.72 19.94 -5.23
CA ASN A 88 17.42 19.28 -5.28
C ASN A 88 17.44 17.82 -4.81
N GLN A 89 18.58 17.30 -4.33
CA GLN A 89 18.71 15.90 -3.93
C GLN A 89 17.67 15.45 -2.90
N GLY A 90 17.40 16.28 -1.89
CA GLY A 90 16.41 15.97 -0.85
C GLY A 90 14.97 15.93 -1.37
N TYR A 91 14.62 16.86 -2.27
CA TYR A 91 13.31 16.90 -2.91
C TYR A 91 13.12 15.69 -3.83
N PHE A 92 14.12 15.41 -4.68
CA PHE A 92 14.10 14.26 -5.59
C PHE A 92 13.92 12.95 -4.83
N LYS A 93 14.67 12.74 -3.73
CA LYS A 93 14.56 11.53 -2.92
C LYS A 93 13.13 11.28 -2.47
N LYS A 94 12.43 12.30 -1.97
CA LYS A 94 11.03 12.17 -1.52
C LYS A 94 10.07 11.91 -2.66
N ILE A 95 10.22 12.60 -3.80
CA ILE A 95 9.43 12.33 -5.00
C ILE A 95 9.61 10.88 -5.46
N TYR A 96 10.86 10.42 -5.52
CA TYR A 96 11.20 9.07 -5.94
C TYR A 96 10.64 8.02 -4.98
N GLU A 97 10.79 8.22 -3.66
CA GLU A 97 10.21 7.33 -2.63
C GLU A 97 8.68 7.27 -2.73
N ASN A 98 8.01 8.40 -2.90
CA ASN A 98 6.55 8.44 -3.06
C ASN A 98 6.09 7.77 -4.36
N ALA A 99 6.84 7.94 -5.45
CA ALA A 99 6.56 7.25 -6.72
C ALA A 99 6.75 5.72 -6.59
N VAL A 100 7.80 5.28 -5.88
CA VAL A 100 8.04 3.86 -5.57
C VAL A 100 6.89 3.30 -4.73
N ASP A 101 6.48 4.00 -3.67
CA ASP A 101 5.38 3.57 -2.80
C ASP A 101 4.05 3.44 -3.55
N LEU A 102 3.75 4.41 -4.41
CA LEU A 102 2.55 4.38 -5.24
C LEU A 102 2.57 3.20 -6.22
N CYS A 103 3.67 3.04 -6.94
CA CYS A 103 3.82 1.92 -7.88
C CYS A 103 3.76 0.57 -7.17
N ALA A 104 4.42 0.40 -6.03
CA ALA A 104 4.36 -0.83 -5.24
C ALA A 104 2.94 -1.13 -4.78
N ARG A 105 2.21 -0.12 -4.29
CA ARG A 105 0.80 -0.27 -3.94
C ARG A 105 -0.04 -0.72 -5.13
N LEU A 106 0.12 -0.09 -6.29
CA LEU A 106 -0.62 -0.44 -7.50
C LEU A 106 -0.26 -1.83 -8.03
N CYS A 107 1.02 -2.20 -8.06
CA CYS A 107 1.45 -3.54 -8.44
C CYS A 107 0.83 -4.60 -7.52
N ARG A 108 0.77 -4.36 -6.22
CA ARG A 108 0.08 -5.26 -5.28
C ARG A 108 -1.42 -5.34 -5.56
N ASP A 109 -2.09 -4.19 -5.62
CA ASP A 109 -3.56 -4.12 -5.77
C ASP A 109 -4.04 -4.82 -7.06
N TYR A 110 -3.19 -4.83 -8.10
CA TYR A 110 -3.49 -5.45 -9.40
C TYR A 110 -2.72 -6.76 -9.66
N ALA A 111 -1.98 -7.28 -8.68
CA ALA A 111 -1.15 -8.49 -8.79
C ALA A 111 -0.21 -8.48 -10.01
N LEU A 112 0.53 -7.40 -10.18
CA LEU A 112 1.48 -7.17 -11.27
C LEU A 112 2.93 -7.29 -10.77
N ASP A 113 3.80 -7.93 -11.55
CA ASP A 113 5.23 -7.94 -11.31
C ASP A 113 5.86 -6.65 -11.90
N PRO A 114 6.46 -5.76 -11.07
CA PRO A 114 7.07 -4.54 -11.57
C PRO A 114 8.27 -4.76 -12.51
N LEU A 115 8.89 -5.95 -12.48
CA LEU A 115 10.01 -6.32 -13.35
C LEU A 115 9.54 -6.87 -14.70
N GLU A 116 8.27 -7.25 -14.85
CA GLU A 116 7.75 -7.79 -16.09
C GLU A 116 7.76 -6.70 -17.21
N PRO A 117 8.25 -7.02 -18.42
CA PRO A 117 8.33 -6.06 -19.51
C PRO A 117 6.98 -5.40 -19.82
N GLY A 118 6.94 -4.07 -19.76
CA GLY A 118 5.75 -3.28 -20.08
C GLY A 118 4.82 -3.00 -18.90
N VAL A 119 5.08 -3.52 -17.69
CA VAL A 119 4.26 -3.20 -16.51
C VAL A 119 4.54 -1.79 -15.99
N VAL A 120 5.82 -1.48 -15.75
CA VAL A 120 6.27 -0.15 -15.31
C VAL A 120 7.08 0.48 -16.43
N LEU A 121 6.59 1.59 -16.97
CA LEU A 121 7.23 2.36 -18.05
C LEU A 121 7.21 3.86 -17.71
N CYS A 122 8.21 4.61 -18.18
CA CYS A 122 8.09 6.06 -18.33
C CYS A 122 7.51 6.42 -19.71
N HIS A 123 7.21 7.70 -19.93
CA HIS A 123 6.70 8.17 -21.23
C HIS A 123 7.69 7.91 -22.37
N ALA A 124 8.98 8.17 -22.14
CA ALA A 124 10.03 7.97 -23.15
C ALA A 124 10.15 6.50 -23.59
N GLU A 125 10.10 5.54 -22.66
CA GLU A 125 10.05 4.11 -23.00
C GLU A 125 8.76 3.75 -23.73
N GLY A 126 7.62 4.33 -23.31
CA GLY A 126 6.34 4.18 -24.03
C GLY A 126 6.42 4.67 -25.49
N PHE A 127 7.13 5.77 -25.75
CA PHE A 127 7.39 6.25 -27.10
C PHE A 127 8.25 5.28 -27.89
N GLN A 128 9.33 4.77 -27.30
CA GLN A 128 10.21 3.76 -27.92
C GLN A 128 9.44 2.48 -28.28
N GLN A 129 8.45 2.09 -27.46
CA GLN A 129 7.55 0.96 -27.73
C GLN A 129 6.40 1.30 -28.70
N GLY A 130 6.32 2.52 -29.20
CA GLY A 130 5.28 2.95 -30.15
C GLY A 130 3.89 3.13 -29.53
N ILE A 131 3.78 3.23 -28.20
CA ILE A 131 2.50 3.38 -27.48
C ILE A 131 2.32 4.75 -26.84
N ALA A 132 3.26 5.68 -27.00
CA ALA A 132 3.12 7.06 -26.50
C ALA A 132 3.60 8.10 -27.52
N SER A 133 3.29 9.37 -27.28
CA SER A 133 3.85 10.52 -27.98
C SER A 133 5.32 10.74 -27.61
N ASN A 134 6.04 11.52 -28.42
CA ASN A 134 7.48 11.74 -28.25
C ASN A 134 7.79 12.74 -27.11
N HIS A 135 7.51 12.36 -25.87
CA HIS A 135 7.96 13.09 -24.68
C HIS A 135 9.14 12.34 -24.01
N ALA A 136 10.03 13.11 -23.38
CA ALA A 136 11.29 12.61 -22.83
C ALA A 136 11.21 12.22 -21.35
N ASP A 137 10.08 12.48 -20.69
CA ASP A 137 9.92 12.24 -19.27
C ASP A 137 9.88 10.73 -18.94
N VAL A 138 10.48 10.31 -17.84
CA VAL A 138 11.20 11.09 -16.81
C VAL A 138 12.71 11.20 -17.06
N LEU A 139 13.19 10.73 -18.22
CA LEU A 139 14.61 10.52 -18.52
C LEU A 139 15.40 11.83 -18.71
N HIS A 140 14.75 12.98 -18.87
CA HIS A 140 15.42 14.29 -18.84
C HIS A 140 15.83 14.72 -17.42
N TRP A 141 15.22 14.12 -16.39
CA TRP A 141 15.34 14.52 -14.99
C TRP A 141 16.02 13.46 -14.13
N TRP A 142 15.46 12.25 -14.05
CA TRP A 142 15.91 11.22 -13.10
C TRP A 142 17.39 10.82 -13.23
N PRO A 143 17.95 10.68 -14.45
CA PRO A 143 19.39 10.38 -14.60
C PRO A 143 20.33 11.43 -14.00
N ARG A 144 19.86 12.67 -13.77
CA ARG A 144 20.66 13.69 -13.08
C ARG A 144 20.90 13.36 -11.59
N HIS A 145 20.12 12.44 -11.04
CA HIS A 145 20.30 11.88 -9.69
C HIS A 145 20.90 10.47 -9.69
N GLY A 146 21.39 10.00 -10.84
CA GLY A 146 22.05 8.70 -10.96
C GLY A 146 21.11 7.50 -10.84
N VAL A 147 19.81 7.68 -11.14
CA VAL A 147 18.84 6.58 -11.20
C VAL A 147 18.19 6.51 -12.58
N ASP A 148 17.93 5.30 -13.03
CA ASP A 148 17.17 5.02 -14.25
C ASP A 148 15.85 4.29 -13.96
N MET A 149 15.16 3.88 -15.03
CA MET A 149 13.89 3.16 -14.90
C MET A 149 14.06 1.72 -14.42
N ASP A 150 15.23 1.09 -14.61
CA ASP A 150 15.51 -0.24 -14.08
C ASP A 150 15.79 -0.19 -12.58
N ASP A 151 16.48 0.85 -12.10
CA ASP A 151 16.57 1.17 -10.66
C ASP A 151 15.18 1.33 -10.05
N PHE A 152 14.29 2.07 -10.74
CA PHE A 152 12.93 2.28 -10.26
C PHE A 152 12.11 0.99 -10.16
N ARG A 153 12.17 0.13 -11.17
CA ARG A 153 11.53 -1.20 -11.14
C ARG A 153 12.07 -2.05 -9.99
N ARG A 154 13.39 -2.07 -9.78
CA ARG A 154 14.00 -2.76 -8.63
C ARG A 154 13.53 -2.19 -7.31
N ALA A 155 13.51 -0.87 -7.15
CA ALA A 155 13.04 -0.23 -5.92
C ALA A 155 11.56 -0.54 -5.62
N ILE A 156 10.71 -0.64 -6.65
CA ILE A 156 9.31 -1.07 -6.50
C ILE A 156 9.25 -2.54 -6.03
N ARG A 157 10.06 -3.41 -6.63
CA ARG A 157 10.16 -4.82 -6.23
C ARG A 157 10.60 -4.95 -4.77
N ASP A 158 11.67 -4.26 -4.39
CA ASP A 158 12.19 -4.28 -3.02
C ASP A 158 11.12 -3.79 -2.02
N ARG A 159 10.39 -2.73 -2.37
CA ARG A 159 9.29 -2.19 -1.55
C ARG A 159 8.10 -3.16 -1.40
N LEU A 160 7.87 -4.03 -2.39
CA LEU A 160 6.87 -5.09 -2.29
C LEU A 160 7.33 -6.15 -1.29
N GLU A 161 8.58 -6.61 -1.39
CA GLU A 161 9.18 -7.61 -0.50
C GLU A 161 9.24 -7.11 0.96
N GLU A 162 9.69 -5.88 1.22
CA GLU A 162 9.72 -5.28 2.57
C GLU A 162 8.35 -5.34 3.27
N LYS A 163 7.28 -5.02 2.53
CA LYS A 163 5.92 -5.02 3.08
C LYS A 163 5.33 -6.42 3.20
N GLU A 164 5.85 -7.41 2.47
CA GLU A 164 5.50 -8.82 2.68
C GLU A 164 6.22 -9.39 3.90
N GLU A 165 7.46 -8.99 4.15
CA GLU A 165 8.19 -9.35 5.37
C GLU A 165 7.54 -8.79 6.65
N ASP A 166 6.96 -7.58 6.58
CA ASP A 166 6.16 -7.00 7.66
C ASP A 166 4.74 -7.59 7.77
N ALA A 167 4.29 -8.38 6.79
CA ALA A 167 2.96 -8.99 6.81
C ALA A 167 2.96 -10.28 7.65
N VAL A 168 2.34 -10.22 8.83
CA VAL A 168 2.06 -11.43 9.63
C VAL A 168 1.10 -12.33 8.84
N THR A 169 1.56 -13.54 8.49
CA THR A 169 0.68 -14.50 7.80
C THR A 169 -0.45 -14.94 8.73
N GLN A 170 -1.57 -15.42 8.17
CA GLN A 170 -2.67 -15.94 8.98
C GLN A 170 -2.21 -17.09 9.91
N GLU A 171 -1.27 -17.93 9.44
CA GLU A 171 -0.68 -19.00 10.23
C GLU A 171 0.15 -18.45 11.40
N GLN A 172 1.00 -17.44 11.14
CA GLN A 172 1.78 -16.78 12.19
C GLN A 172 0.86 -16.09 13.20
N PHE A 173 -0.19 -15.41 12.74
CA PHE A 173 -1.19 -14.81 13.60
C PHE A 173 -1.88 -15.86 14.48
N ASN A 174 -2.29 -16.99 13.90
CA ASN A 174 -2.91 -18.08 14.64
C ASN A 174 -1.96 -18.63 15.71
N ALA A 175 -0.68 -18.85 15.37
CA ALA A 175 0.32 -19.32 16.32
C ALA A 175 0.56 -18.32 17.47
N MET A 176 0.63 -17.02 17.15
CA MET A 176 0.74 -15.96 18.17
C MET A 176 -0.49 -15.91 19.08
N LEU A 177 -1.69 -16.06 18.51
CA LEU A 177 -2.94 -16.10 19.26
C LEU A 177 -3.01 -17.33 20.17
N GLU A 178 -2.67 -18.52 19.66
CA GLU A 178 -2.63 -19.76 20.43
C GLU A 178 -1.69 -19.64 21.64
N GLU A 179 -0.49 -19.08 21.44
CA GLU A 179 0.46 -18.84 22.53
C GLU A 179 -0.08 -17.84 23.56
N ALA A 180 -0.68 -16.74 23.10
CA ALA A 180 -1.28 -15.75 23.99
C ALA A 180 -2.44 -16.34 24.83
N LEU A 181 -3.27 -17.19 24.22
CA LEU A 181 -4.35 -17.90 24.92
C LEU A 181 -3.79 -18.89 25.94
N ARG A 182 -2.75 -19.65 25.58
CA ARG A 182 -2.06 -20.60 26.48
C ARG A 182 -1.47 -19.88 27.70
N GLN A 183 -0.76 -18.77 27.49
CA GLN A 183 -0.19 -17.97 28.58
C GLN A 183 -1.28 -17.41 29.50
N ARG A 184 -2.37 -16.91 28.91
CA ARG A 184 -3.51 -16.39 29.68
C ARG A 184 -4.15 -17.47 30.54
N GLU A 185 -4.30 -18.69 30.02
CA GLU A 185 -4.87 -19.82 30.74
C GLU A 185 -4.05 -20.22 31.97
N GLN A 186 -2.73 -20.11 31.89
CA GLN A 186 -1.80 -20.40 32.99
C GLN A 186 -1.82 -19.36 34.11
N LEU A 187 -2.45 -18.19 33.89
CA LEU A 187 -2.55 -17.17 34.94
C LEU A 187 -3.43 -17.66 36.10
N PRO A 188 -3.10 -17.31 37.36
CA PRO A 188 -3.96 -17.62 38.47
C PRO A 188 -5.31 -16.90 38.32
N PRO A 189 -6.42 -17.54 38.70
CA PRO A 189 -7.71 -16.88 38.72
C PRO A 189 -7.69 -15.68 39.68
N SER A 190 -8.40 -14.61 39.33
CA SER A 190 -8.46 -13.40 40.15
C SER A 190 -9.13 -13.66 41.51
N GLY A 191 -8.72 -12.90 42.54
CA GLY A 191 -9.25 -13.07 43.90
C GLY A 191 -10.74 -12.79 44.03
N TRP A 192 -11.29 -11.85 43.24
CA TRP A 192 -12.70 -11.47 43.31
C TRP A 192 -13.67 -12.63 43.04
N SER A 193 -13.26 -13.63 42.26
CA SER A 193 -14.11 -14.77 41.91
C SER A 193 -13.95 -15.97 42.84
N GLN A 194 -13.12 -15.87 43.89
CA GLN A 194 -12.79 -17.01 44.74
C GLN A 194 -14.02 -17.70 45.34
N ALA A 195 -14.91 -16.93 45.99
CA ALA A 195 -16.11 -17.48 46.61
C ALA A 195 -17.03 -18.18 45.60
N ALA A 196 -17.23 -17.57 44.42
CA ALA A 196 -18.04 -18.14 43.34
C ALA A 196 -17.42 -19.42 42.77
N ARG A 197 -16.10 -19.47 42.59
CA ARG A 197 -15.38 -20.67 42.12
C ARG A 197 -15.47 -21.82 43.11
N THR A 198 -15.25 -21.55 44.40
CA THR A 198 -15.39 -22.57 45.45
C THR A 198 -16.79 -23.17 45.49
N TRP A 199 -17.83 -22.32 45.39
CA TRP A 199 -19.21 -22.79 45.29
C TRP A 199 -19.45 -23.62 44.02
N ALA A 200 -19.00 -23.13 42.85
CA ALA A 200 -19.23 -23.78 41.56
C ALA A 200 -18.53 -25.14 41.46
N GLU A 201 -17.34 -25.29 42.04
CA GLU A 201 -16.63 -26.57 42.14
C GLU A 201 -17.35 -27.54 43.08
N GLY A 202 -17.76 -27.09 44.26
CA GLY A 202 -18.49 -27.92 45.23
C GLY A 202 -19.88 -28.37 44.73
N ALA A 203 -20.55 -27.54 43.91
CA ALA A 203 -21.83 -27.84 43.29
C ALA A 203 -21.70 -28.69 42.01
N GLY A 204 -20.49 -29.03 41.57
CA GLY A 204 -20.27 -29.79 40.34
C GLY A 204 -20.57 -29.03 39.04
N ILE A 205 -20.74 -27.70 39.10
CA ILE A 205 -21.01 -26.86 37.93
C ILE A 205 -19.75 -26.75 37.05
N VAL A 206 -18.58 -26.65 37.67
CA VAL A 206 -17.29 -26.61 36.97
C VAL A 206 -16.49 -27.88 37.26
N ALA A 207 -16.68 -28.88 36.40
CA ALA A 207 -15.97 -30.17 36.49
C ALA A 207 -14.50 -30.08 36.01
N GLY A 208 -14.19 -29.16 35.10
CA GLY A 208 -12.88 -29.04 34.46
C GLY A 208 -12.70 -30.00 33.29
N SER A 209 -11.53 -29.92 32.65
CA SER A 209 -11.11 -30.83 31.59
C SER A 209 -10.67 -32.19 32.17
N PRO A 210 -10.50 -33.25 31.33
CA PRO A 210 -10.10 -34.59 31.80
C PRO A 210 -8.78 -34.64 32.58
N ASP A 211 -7.90 -33.64 32.40
CA ASP A 211 -6.65 -33.47 33.14
C ASP A 211 -6.81 -32.76 34.50
N GLY A 212 -8.05 -32.44 34.88
CA GLY A 212 -8.39 -31.76 36.14
C GLY A 212 -8.25 -30.23 36.08
N THR A 213 -7.83 -29.65 34.96
CA THR A 213 -7.72 -28.19 34.82
C THR A 213 -9.10 -27.53 34.75
N LYS A 214 -9.30 -26.46 35.52
CA LYS A 214 -10.57 -25.70 35.55
C LYS A 214 -10.63 -24.56 34.54
N ARG A 215 -9.49 -24.21 33.94
CA ARG A 215 -9.33 -23.25 32.84
C ARG A 215 -10.04 -21.89 33.05
N TYR A 216 -10.12 -21.39 34.30
CA TYR A 216 -10.87 -20.17 34.66
C TYR A 216 -10.45 -18.88 33.93
N ARG A 217 -9.28 -18.87 33.30
CA ARG A 217 -8.78 -17.74 32.52
C ARG A 217 -8.92 -17.95 31.01
N ALA A 218 -9.27 -19.16 30.56
CA ALA A 218 -9.57 -19.47 29.17
C ALA A 218 -10.94 -18.89 28.76
N PHE A 219 -11.18 -18.81 27.45
CA PHE A 219 -12.52 -18.52 26.92
C PHE A 219 -13.39 -19.76 27.02
N ALA A 220 -14.62 -19.60 27.49
CA ALA A 220 -15.59 -20.68 27.50
C ALA A 220 -16.10 -20.94 26.08
N THR A 221 -16.08 -22.21 25.68
CA THR A 221 -16.78 -22.68 24.49
C THR A 221 -18.29 -22.75 24.75
N ARG A 222 -19.08 -22.83 23.66
CA ARG A 222 -20.53 -23.06 23.78
C ARG A 222 -20.83 -24.41 24.45
N GLU A 223 -20.03 -25.44 24.19
CA GLU A 223 -20.18 -26.76 24.80
C GLU A 223 -19.99 -26.70 26.32
N GLU A 224 -18.89 -26.09 26.79
CA GLU A 224 -18.64 -25.90 28.22
C GLU A 224 -19.75 -25.07 28.88
N THR A 225 -20.22 -24.02 28.20
CA THR A 225 -21.29 -23.17 28.72
C THR A 225 -22.61 -23.94 28.85
N VAL A 226 -23.00 -24.70 27.83
CA VAL A 226 -24.22 -25.53 27.86
C VAL A 226 -24.11 -26.59 28.96
N GLN A 227 -22.94 -27.20 29.14
CA GLN A 227 -22.72 -28.16 30.23
C GLN A 227 -22.89 -27.52 31.61
N MET A 228 -22.33 -26.33 31.82
CA MET A 228 -22.50 -25.58 33.08
C MET A 228 -23.97 -25.22 33.31
N LEU A 229 -24.69 -24.76 32.28
CA LEU A 229 -26.13 -24.45 32.38
C LEU A 229 -26.97 -25.69 32.66
N HIS A 230 -26.67 -26.82 32.01
CA HIS A 230 -27.33 -28.10 32.26
C HIS A 230 -27.12 -28.57 33.70
N ALA A 231 -25.92 -28.40 34.26
CA ALA A 231 -25.65 -28.73 35.67
C ALA A 231 -26.51 -27.91 36.65
N VAL A 232 -26.85 -26.67 36.30
CA VAL A 232 -27.65 -25.77 37.15
C VAL A 232 -29.16 -25.96 36.96
N PHE A 233 -29.61 -26.05 35.71
CA PHE A 233 -31.04 -25.99 35.36
C PHE A 233 -31.61 -27.31 34.81
N GLY A 234 -30.75 -28.21 34.33
CA GLY A 234 -31.13 -29.48 33.70
C GLY A 234 -31.58 -30.57 34.68
N GLN A 235 -31.47 -30.33 35.99
CA GLN A 235 -31.96 -31.24 37.04
C GLN A 235 -33.41 -30.95 37.49
N THR A 236 -34.10 -30.03 36.81
CA THR A 236 -35.53 -29.82 37.05
C THR A 236 -36.30 -30.94 36.34
N PRO A 237 -37.14 -31.73 37.04
CA PRO A 237 -37.94 -32.79 36.40
C PRO A 237 -38.92 -32.26 35.35
#